data_AF-A0A6B1HZG8-F1
#
_entry.id   AF-A0A6B1HZG8-F1
#
_cell.length_a   1.000
_cell.length_b   1.000
_cell.length_c   1.000
_cell.angle_alpha   90.00
_cell.angle_beta   90.00
_cell.angle_gamma   90.00
#
_symmetry.space_group_name_H-M   'P 1'
#
loop_
_entity.id
_entity.type
_entity.pdbx_description
1 polymer ?
#
loop_
_entity_poly.entity_id
_entity_poly.type
_entity_poly.pdbx_seq_one_letter_code
_entity_poly.pdbx_strand_id
1 'polypeptide(L)'
;MKIAKPRYLYHGSPEELDRIEPRLARGVGPEKDRLHAVYATHIQNLAIVFSLPFIPNENNNLSFQVSFQTDEPEIHLEAGSLDMSRPGFLYTVPSASFEQLDDEQWISYSPVEPCGKIQINPKDFLHWLRSGRRE
;
A
#
# COMPACT_ATOMS: atom_id res chain seq x y z
N MET A 1 18.81 -8.43 1.14
CA MET A 1 19.53 -9.33 0.19
C MET A 1 18.87 -9.14 -1.17
N LYS A 2 19.59 -8.92 -2.28
CA LYS A 2 18.88 -8.59 -3.56
C LYS A 2 17.99 -9.75 -4.00
N ILE A 3 16.69 -9.49 -4.11
CA ILE A 3 15.69 -10.46 -4.57
C ILE A 3 15.75 -10.48 -6.10
N ALA A 4 15.57 -11.66 -6.71
CA ALA A 4 15.43 -11.75 -8.15
C ALA A 4 14.23 -10.90 -8.61
N LYS A 5 14.45 -9.99 -9.56
CA LYS A 5 13.42 -9.04 -10.00
C LYS A 5 12.19 -9.79 -10.53
N PRO A 6 11.01 -9.67 -9.88
CA PRO A 6 9.80 -10.30 -10.36
C PRO A 6 9.39 -9.75 -11.73
N ARG A 7 8.63 -10.51 -12.52
CA ARG A 7 8.07 -10.00 -13.79
C ARG A 7 7.01 -8.92 -13.55
N TYR A 8 6.26 -9.05 -12.47
CA TYR A 8 5.18 -8.16 -12.08
C TYR A 8 5.30 -7.78 -10.60
N LEU A 9 4.80 -6.61 -10.27
CA LEU A 9 4.68 -6.09 -8.90
C LEU A 9 3.23 -5.66 -8.65
N TYR A 10 2.92 -5.35 -7.40
CA TYR A 10 1.62 -4.94 -6.93
C TYR A 10 1.64 -3.51 -6.38
N HIS A 11 0.62 -2.74 -6.74
CA HIS A 11 0.39 -1.39 -6.23
C HIS A 11 -1.02 -1.30 -5.64
N GLY A 12 -1.13 -0.85 -4.39
CA GLY A 12 -2.42 -0.58 -3.75
C GLY A 12 -2.78 0.90 -3.82
N SER A 13 -4.03 1.19 -4.16
CA SER A 13 -4.60 2.54 -4.08
C SER A 13 -6.03 2.50 -3.55
N PRO A 14 -6.43 3.43 -2.68
CA PRO A 14 -7.84 3.61 -2.31
C PRO A 14 -8.67 4.28 -3.43
N GLU A 15 -8.02 4.75 -4.49
CA GLU A 15 -8.63 5.44 -5.63
C GLU A 15 -8.52 4.57 -6.89
N GLU A 16 -9.51 4.68 -7.77
CA GLU A 16 -9.42 4.09 -9.11
C GLU A 16 -8.47 4.90 -10.00
N LEU A 17 -7.53 4.23 -10.66
CA LEU A 17 -6.45 4.82 -11.42
C LEU A 17 -6.34 4.10 -12.77
N ASP A 18 -6.42 4.87 -13.86
CA ASP A 18 -6.06 4.37 -15.19
C ASP A 18 -4.53 4.35 -15.39
N ARG A 19 -3.83 5.25 -14.70
CA ARG A 19 -2.37 5.41 -14.74
C ARG A 19 -1.85 5.80 -13.37
N ILE A 20 -0.75 5.20 -12.96
CA ILE A 20 -0.14 5.47 -11.66
C ILE A 20 0.99 6.47 -11.86
N GLU A 21 0.75 7.70 -11.39
CA GLU A 21 1.72 8.80 -11.46
C GLU A 21 2.68 8.78 -10.26
N PRO A 22 3.97 9.11 -10.44
CA PRO A 22 4.89 9.30 -9.33
C PRO A 22 4.36 10.34 -8.34
N ARG A 23 4.41 10.04 -7.04
CA ARG A 23 4.00 10.95 -5.97
C ARG A 23 4.99 10.87 -4.81
N LEU A 24 5.04 11.91 -3.99
CA LEU A 24 5.75 11.84 -2.72
C LEU A 24 5.10 10.80 -1.81
N ALA A 25 5.91 9.89 -1.26
CA ALA A 25 5.43 8.91 -0.30
C ALA A 25 4.76 9.61 0.90
N ARG A 26 3.62 9.07 1.32
CA ARG A 26 2.88 9.53 2.50
C ARG A 26 3.15 8.52 3.62
N GLY A 27 3.85 8.95 4.68
CA GLY A 27 4.20 8.10 5.82
C GLY A 27 5.32 8.70 6.68
N VAL A 28 5.56 8.08 7.83
CA VAL A 28 6.61 8.43 8.81
C VAL A 28 7.86 7.53 8.69
N GLY A 29 8.07 6.91 7.53
CA GLY A 29 9.27 6.12 7.23
C GLY A 29 10.54 6.97 7.19
N PRO A 30 11.73 6.33 7.23
CA PRO A 30 13.00 7.05 7.16
C PRO A 30 13.08 7.88 5.87
N GLU A 31 13.87 8.97 5.92
CA GLU A 31 13.90 9.99 4.86
C GLU A 31 14.21 9.43 3.47
N LYS A 32 15.01 8.36 3.42
CA LYS A 32 15.33 7.61 2.19
C LYS A 32 14.10 7.03 1.46
N ASP A 33 12.97 6.87 2.16
CA ASP A 33 11.73 6.30 1.61
C ASP A 33 10.73 7.42 1.22
N ARG A 34 11.14 8.69 1.28
CA ARG A 34 10.32 9.87 0.91
C ARG A 34 10.60 10.32 -0.52
N LEU A 35 10.73 9.38 -1.44
CA LEU A 35 11.02 9.65 -2.85
C LEU A 35 9.75 10.02 -3.61
N HIS A 36 9.91 10.88 -4.62
CA HIS A 36 8.86 11.17 -5.60
C HIS A 36 8.86 10.06 -6.67
N ALA A 37 8.12 8.98 -6.41
CA ALA A 37 8.12 7.78 -7.24
C ALA A 37 6.75 7.07 -7.20
N VAL A 38 6.56 6.12 -8.10
CA VAL A 38 5.54 5.07 -7.98
C VAL A 38 6.11 3.96 -7.10
N TYR A 39 5.43 3.63 -6.01
CA TYR A 39 5.81 2.53 -5.14
C TYR A 39 5.02 1.28 -5.49
N ALA A 40 5.70 0.15 -5.54
CA ALA A 40 5.10 -1.16 -5.69
C ALA A 40 5.85 -2.18 -4.82
N THR A 41 5.25 -3.34 -4.63
CA THR A 41 5.84 -4.44 -3.87
C THR A 41 5.59 -5.77 -4.56
N HIS A 42 6.44 -6.74 -4.30
CA HIS A 42 6.24 -8.12 -4.73
C HIS A 42 5.34 -8.90 -3.75
N ILE A 43 5.02 -8.32 -2.59
CA ILE A 43 4.18 -8.91 -1.55
C ILE A 43 2.74 -8.42 -1.74
N GLN A 44 1.87 -9.28 -2.26
CA GLN A 44 0.50 -8.90 -2.60
C GLN A 44 -0.28 -8.38 -1.39
N ASN A 45 -0.17 -9.03 -0.22
CA ASN A 45 -0.90 -8.61 0.98
C ASN A 45 -0.48 -7.22 1.47
N LEU A 46 0.81 -6.88 1.36
CA LEU A 46 1.30 -5.54 1.66
C LEU A 46 0.68 -4.50 0.73
N ALA A 47 0.59 -4.78 -0.57
CA ALA A 47 -0.09 -3.89 -1.51
C ALA A 47 -1.59 -3.76 -1.20
N ILE A 48 -2.26 -4.83 -0.76
CA ILE A 48 -3.67 -4.76 -0.36
C ILE A 48 -3.86 -3.78 0.80
N VAL A 49 -2.98 -3.76 1.80
CA VAL A 49 -3.07 -2.78 2.91
C VAL A 49 -3.16 -1.35 2.39
N PHE A 50 -2.33 -0.99 1.40
CA PHE A 50 -2.34 0.35 0.79
C PHE A 50 -3.52 0.61 -0.16
N SER A 51 -4.26 -0.44 -0.54
CA SER A 51 -5.52 -0.28 -1.28
C SER A 51 -6.69 0.10 -0.37
N LEU A 52 -6.58 -0.17 0.94
CA LEU A 52 -7.68 0.02 1.86
C LEU A 52 -8.02 1.52 2.04
N PRO A 53 -9.30 1.91 1.93
CA PRO A 53 -9.74 3.31 2.01
C PRO A 53 -9.78 3.82 3.45
N PHE A 54 -8.62 4.05 4.04
CA PHE A 54 -8.55 4.71 5.34
C PHE A 54 -8.92 6.19 5.24
N ILE A 55 -9.74 6.66 6.18
CA ILE A 55 -10.16 8.05 6.30
C ILE A 55 -9.66 8.64 7.63
N PRO A 56 -9.28 9.93 7.65
CA PRO A 56 -8.90 10.60 8.90
C PRO A 56 -10.04 10.66 9.91
N ASN A 57 -9.70 10.82 11.18
CA ASN A 57 -10.68 11.10 12.24
C ASN A 57 -11.14 12.58 12.20
N GLU A 58 -11.99 12.97 13.15
CA GLU A 58 -12.55 14.33 13.26
C GLU A 58 -11.49 15.45 13.38
N ASN A 59 -10.28 15.12 13.85
CA ASN A 59 -9.15 16.06 13.95
C ASN A 59 -8.27 16.06 12.69
N ASN A 60 -8.73 15.47 11.60
CA ASN A 60 -7.99 15.30 10.35
C ASN A 60 -6.68 14.48 10.50
N ASN A 61 -6.64 13.57 11.47
CA ASN A 61 -5.50 12.69 11.70
C ASN A 61 -5.78 11.29 11.16
N LEU A 62 -4.82 10.75 10.39
CA LEU A 62 -4.78 9.37 9.95
C LEU A 62 -3.38 8.80 10.29
N SER A 63 -3.33 7.76 11.11
CA SER A 63 -2.09 7.07 11.47
C SER A 63 -2.36 5.60 11.65
N PHE A 64 -1.55 4.76 11.00
CA PHE A 64 -1.56 3.32 11.21
C PHE A 64 -0.14 2.77 11.07
N GLN A 65 0.07 1.62 11.68
CA GLN A 65 1.28 0.83 11.54
C GLN A 65 0.90 -0.54 10.96
N VAL A 66 1.79 -1.09 10.16
CA VAL A 66 1.64 -2.41 9.56
C VAL A 66 2.76 -3.29 10.08
N SER A 67 2.42 -4.47 10.57
CA SER A 67 3.40 -5.48 10.96
C SER A 67 3.11 -6.81 10.29
N PHE A 68 4.15 -7.58 10.02
CA PHE A 68 4.06 -8.94 9.50
C PHE A 68 4.59 -9.88 10.57
N GLN A 69 3.70 -10.48 11.36
CA GLN A 69 4.06 -11.60 12.22
C GLN A 69 3.96 -12.93 11.47
N THR A 70 3.17 -12.96 10.40
CA THR A 70 2.94 -14.08 9.48
C THR A 70 2.74 -13.55 8.05
N ASP A 71 2.28 -14.39 7.12
CA ASP A 71 1.87 -13.96 5.76
C ASP A 71 0.67 -12.99 5.78
N GLU A 72 -0.10 -12.95 6.86
CA GLU A 72 -1.19 -11.99 7.06
C GLU A 72 -0.68 -10.73 7.77
N PRO A 73 -0.90 -9.53 7.20
CA PRO A 73 -0.54 -8.27 7.84
C PRO A 73 -1.47 -7.96 9.01
N GLU A 74 -0.90 -7.43 10.09
CA GLU A 74 -1.65 -6.81 11.18
C GLU A 74 -1.56 -5.28 11.07
N ILE A 75 -2.72 -4.63 10.98
CA ILE A 75 -2.85 -3.18 10.86
C ILE A 75 -3.28 -2.60 12.21
N HIS A 76 -2.37 -1.88 12.85
CA HIS A 76 -2.65 -1.13 14.07
C HIS A 76 -3.06 0.29 13.70
N LEU A 77 -4.37 0.55 13.71
CA LEU A 77 -4.92 1.87 13.41
C LEU A 77 -4.91 2.74 14.67
N GLU A 78 -4.02 3.74 14.70
CA GLU A 78 -3.86 4.67 15.83
C GLU A 78 -4.80 5.87 15.73
N ALA A 79 -5.11 6.31 14.51
CA ALA A 79 -6.06 7.39 14.25
C ALA A 79 -6.75 7.19 12.88
N GLY A 80 -8.04 7.48 12.81
CA GLY A 80 -8.86 7.32 11.61
C GLY A 80 -9.76 6.09 11.66
N SER A 81 -10.37 5.77 10.53
CA SER A 81 -11.22 4.59 10.36
C SER A 81 -11.10 4.02 8.95
N LEU A 82 -11.46 2.75 8.77
CA LEU A 82 -11.60 2.15 7.45
C LEU A 82 -12.99 2.48 6.88
N ASP A 83 -13.05 3.08 5.69
CA ASP A 83 -14.30 3.35 4.99
C ASP A 83 -14.82 2.07 4.31
N MET A 84 -15.89 1.49 4.87
CA MET A 84 -16.48 0.25 4.35
C MET A 84 -17.48 0.46 3.22
N SER A 85 -17.72 1.71 2.81
CA SER A 85 -18.75 2.05 1.80
C SER A 85 -18.23 1.99 0.37
N ARG A 86 -16.90 2.03 0.18
CA ARG A 86 -16.25 2.06 -1.14
C ARG A 86 -15.13 1.03 -1.25
N PRO A 87 -14.85 0.51 -2.44
CA PRO A 87 -13.74 -0.40 -2.65
C PRO A 87 -12.39 0.32 -2.66
N GLY A 88 -11.34 -0.43 -2.39
CA GLY A 88 -9.97 -0.14 -2.79
C GLY A 88 -9.62 -0.83 -4.11
N PHE A 89 -8.40 -0.61 -4.60
CA PHE A 89 -7.93 -1.18 -5.85
C PHE A 89 -6.50 -1.72 -5.73
N LEU A 90 -6.33 -2.97 -6.15
CA LEU A 90 -5.04 -3.63 -6.30
C LEU A 90 -4.68 -3.70 -7.78
N TYR A 91 -3.54 -3.13 -8.13
CA TYR A 91 -3.01 -3.11 -9.49
C TYR A 91 -1.85 -4.07 -9.63
N THR A 92 -1.84 -4.81 -10.73
CA THR A 92 -0.65 -5.53 -11.20
C THR A 92 0.08 -4.64 -12.20
N VAL A 93 1.38 -4.43 -11.98
CA VAL A 93 2.21 -3.56 -12.83
C VAL A 93 3.43 -4.30 -13.37
N PRO A 94 3.87 -4.03 -14.62
CA PRO A 94 5.14 -4.54 -15.13
C PRO A 94 6.31 -4.00 -14.31
N SER A 95 7.26 -4.86 -13.94
CA SER A 95 8.40 -4.42 -13.12
C SER A 95 9.48 -3.69 -13.92
N ALA A 96 9.38 -3.61 -15.25
CA ALA A 96 10.47 -3.18 -16.14
C ALA A 96 11.13 -1.87 -15.70
N SER A 97 10.34 -0.83 -15.41
CA SER A 97 10.82 0.50 -14.96
C SER A 97 11.17 0.60 -13.49
N PHE A 98 11.00 -0.46 -12.70
CA PHE A 98 11.19 -0.43 -11.26
C PHE A 98 12.61 -0.81 -10.83
N GLU A 99 13.09 -0.12 -9.81
CA GLU A 99 14.33 -0.41 -9.09
C GLU A 99 14.00 -0.85 -7.68
N GLN A 100 14.76 -1.82 -7.15
CA GLN A 100 14.57 -2.29 -5.78
C GLN A 100 15.07 -1.21 -4.82
N LEU A 101 14.18 -0.73 -3.94
CA LEU A 101 14.51 0.22 -2.88
C LEU A 101 15.01 -0.52 -1.63
N ASP A 102 14.28 -1.56 -1.23
CA ASP A 102 14.64 -2.47 -0.15
C ASP A 102 14.06 -3.88 -0.36
N ASP A 103 14.08 -4.72 0.66
CA ASP A 103 13.64 -6.10 0.57
C ASP A 103 12.13 -6.21 0.27
N GLU A 104 11.31 -5.18 0.51
CA GLU A 104 9.85 -5.20 0.30
C GLU A 104 9.41 -4.28 -0.84
N GLN A 105 10.13 -3.17 -1.04
CA GLN A 105 9.71 -2.05 -1.87
C GLN A 105 10.50 -1.91 -3.17
N TRP A 106 9.76 -1.54 -4.21
CA TRP A 106 10.26 -1.24 -5.53
C TRP A 106 9.73 0.14 -5.96
N ILE A 107 10.56 0.93 -6.62
CA ILE A 107 10.22 2.29 -7.04
C ILE A 107 10.41 2.50 -8.54
N SER A 108 9.52 3.27 -9.16
CA SER A 108 9.65 3.77 -10.53
C SER A 108 9.50 5.29 -10.55
N TYR A 109 10.48 6.01 -11.11
CA TYR A 109 10.41 7.46 -11.26
C TYR A 109 9.57 7.91 -12.47
N SER A 110 9.17 6.96 -13.31
CA SER A 110 8.28 7.20 -14.44
C SER A 110 6.86 6.72 -14.14
N PRO A 111 5.83 7.32 -14.76
CA PRO A 111 4.46 6.84 -14.65
C PRO A 111 4.31 5.42 -15.17
N VAL A 112 3.37 4.68 -14.59
CA VAL A 112 3.20 3.25 -14.86
C VAL A 112 1.75 2.95 -15.25
N GLU A 113 1.59 2.19 -16.33
CA GLU A 113 0.30 1.66 -16.76
C GLU A 113 0.07 0.29 -16.12
N PRO A 114 -1.00 0.10 -15.33
CA PRO A 114 -1.37 -1.20 -14.82
C PRO A 114 -1.74 -2.18 -15.94
N CYS A 115 -1.30 -3.43 -15.82
CA CYS A 115 -1.73 -4.51 -16.72
C CYS A 115 -2.80 -5.41 -16.11
N GLY A 116 -3.16 -5.19 -14.85
CA GLY A 116 -4.27 -5.86 -14.16
C GLY A 116 -4.82 -4.99 -13.04
N LYS A 117 -6.11 -5.13 -12.76
CA LYS A 117 -6.83 -4.40 -11.71
C LYS A 117 -7.82 -5.33 -11.04
N ILE A 118 -7.82 -5.36 -9.71
CA ILE A 118 -8.78 -6.09 -8.89
C ILE A 118 -9.37 -5.10 -7.88
N GLN A 119 -10.69 -5.12 -7.73
CA GLN A 119 -11.36 -4.37 -6.67
C GLN A 119 -11.22 -5.10 -5.33
N ILE A 120 -10.88 -4.34 -4.30
CA ILE A 120 -10.70 -4.82 -2.93
C ILE A 120 -11.89 -4.35 -2.11
N ASN A 121 -12.69 -5.29 -1.60
CA ASN A 121 -13.76 -4.99 -0.67
C ASN A 121 -13.17 -4.89 0.75
N PRO A 122 -13.22 -3.73 1.43
CA PRO A 122 -12.59 -3.54 2.73
C PRO A 122 -13.11 -4.48 3.81
N LYS A 123 -14.35 -4.97 3.67
CA LYS A 123 -14.99 -5.88 4.62
C LYS A 123 -14.27 -7.23 4.71
N ASP A 124 -13.63 -7.66 3.64
CA ASP A 124 -12.92 -8.95 3.59
C ASP A 124 -11.64 -8.91 4.45
N PHE A 125 -11.15 -7.71 4.78
CA PHE A 125 -9.88 -7.48 5.48
C PHE A 125 -10.06 -6.94 6.90
N LEU A 126 -11.27 -6.98 7.46
CA LEU A 126 -11.52 -6.54 8.84
C LEU A 126 -10.69 -7.33 9.87
N HIS A 127 -10.41 -8.60 9.58
CA HIS A 127 -9.59 -9.46 10.42
C HIS A 127 -8.12 -9.01 10.52
N TRP A 128 -7.65 -8.12 9.65
CA TRP A 128 -6.31 -7.51 9.73
C TRP A 128 -6.26 -6.34 10.72
N LEU A 129 -7.39 -5.72 11.02
CA LEU A 129 -7.42 -4.56 11.91
C LEU A 129 -7.24 -4.98 13.37
N ARG A 130 -6.39 -4.23 14.09
CA ARG A 130 -6.26 -4.28 15.54
C ARG A 130 -6.64 -2.92 16.09
N SER A 131 -7.67 -2.87 16.94
CA SER A 131 -8.05 -1.64 17.65
C SER A 131 -7.04 -1.39 18.78
N GLY A 132 -6.26 -0.32 18.67
CA GLY A 132 -5.38 0.11 19.75
C GLY A 132 -6.16 0.82 20.85
N ARG A 133 -6.47 0.14 21.95
CA ARG A 133 -6.16 0.74 23.25
C ARG A 133 -4.75 0.27 23.56
N ARG A 134 -3.79 1.19 23.63
CA ARG A 134 -2.58 0.90 24.39
C ARG A 134 -3.04 0.76 25.85
N GLU A 135 -2.90 -0.44 26.41
CA GLU A 135 -2.90 -0.62 27.87
C GLU A 135 -1.66 0.06 28.47
#